data_AF-A0A7R9NQA2-F1
#
_entry.id   AF-A0A7R9NQA2-F1
#
_cell.length_a   1.000
_cell.length_b   1.000
_cell.length_c   1.000
_cell.angle_alpha   90.00
_cell.angle_beta   90.00
_cell.angle_gamma   90.00
#
_symmetry.space_group_name_H-M   'P 1'
#
loop_
_entity.id
_entity.type
_entity.pdbx_description
1 polymer ?
#
loop_
_entity_poly.entity_id
_entity_poly.type
_entity_poly.pdbx_seq_one_letter_code
_entity_poly.pdbx_strand_id
1 'polypeptide(L)'
;NMDIDNLKSKLLKYGQSHLIQFWNELTEEQKGLLYEDISKLDLEELLDIYKEAEADLQHAPTKLDDLMSPIPDHIFGAVNRTTPEALQEYLQKGLNEIKESRVAVVLLAGGQGTRLGVPYPKGMYDVGLPSHKSLFQIQAERMKRLQDICGKGHISWYIMTSKATAGPTADFFEKNKYFGLEKEHCHMFEQEMLPCFSFDGKLILDSPWALARAPDGNGSLYKALRKTGMLTHMIQSGIQHVHAYCVDNILVR
;
A
#
# COMPACT_ATOMS: atom_id res chain seq x y z
N ASN A 1 -31.31 1.53 12.79
CA ASN A 1 -31.34 2.44 13.95
C ASN A 1 -29.97 2.51 14.57
N MET A 2 -29.43 3.72 14.69
CA MET A 2 -28.17 3.97 15.39
C MET A 2 -28.39 3.84 16.90
N ASP A 3 -27.61 3.00 17.58
CA ASP A 3 -27.60 2.92 19.05
C ASP A 3 -26.60 3.93 19.61
N ILE A 4 -27.05 5.18 19.75
CA ILE A 4 -26.20 6.30 20.18
C ILE A 4 -25.75 6.17 21.63
N ASP A 5 -26.53 5.53 22.50
CA ASP A 5 -26.19 5.41 23.91
C ASP A 5 -25.07 4.40 24.12
N ASN A 6 -25.09 3.29 23.36
CA ASN A 6 -23.97 2.36 23.31
C ASN A 6 -22.70 3.03 22.75
N LEU A 7 -22.83 3.79 21.64
CA LEU A 7 -21.69 4.52 21.07
C LEU A 7 -21.07 5.50 22.08
N LYS A 8 -21.91 6.27 22.79
CA LYS A 8 -21.48 7.18 23.88
C LYS A 8 -20.74 6.42 24.99
N SER A 9 -21.27 5.29 25.43
CA SER A 9 -20.65 4.47 26.48
C SER A 9 -19.28 3.92 26.04
N LYS A 10 -19.19 3.39 24.80
CA LYS A 10 -17.92 2.92 24.21
C LYS A 10 -16.89 4.06 24.15
N LEU A 11 -17.27 5.21 23.60
CA LEU A 11 -16.36 6.35 23.50
C LEU A 11 -15.92 6.88 24.87
N LEU A 12 -16.82 6.90 25.85
CA LEU A 12 -16.50 7.31 27.21
C LEU A 12 -15.48 6.36 27.85
N LYS A 13 -15.66 5.04 27.70
CA LYS A 13 -14.73 4.01 28.22
C LYS A 13 -13.30 4.23 27.71
N TYR A 14 -13.14 4.57 26.43
CA TYR A 14 -11.85 4.76 25.79
C TYR A 14 -11.38 6.23 25.78
N GLY A 15 -12.11 7.14 26.45
CA GLY A 15 -11.76 8.55 26.53
C GLY A 15 -11.84 9.30 25.20
N GLN A 16 -12.65 8.86 24.25
CA GLN A 16 -12.79 9.43 22.89
C GLN A 16 -14.16 10.12 22.68
N SER A 17 -14.82 10.57 23.76
CA SER A 17 -16.17 11.18 23.70
C SER A 17 -16.25 12.45 22.84
N HIS A 18 -15.15 13.15 22.61
CA HIS A 18 -15.10 14.35 21.77
C HIS A 18 -15.45 14.05 20.30
N LEU A 19 -15.34 12.80 19.85
CA LEU A 19 -15.69 12.41 18.48
C LEU A 19 -17.16 12.66 18.12
N ILE A 20 -18.03 12.79 19.11
CA ILE A 20 -19.46 13.06 18.93
C ILE A 20 -19.87 14.44 19.48
N GLN A 21 -18.91 15.35 19.70
CA GLN A 21 -19.19 16.68 20.28
C GLN A 21 -20.15 17.53 19.43
N PHE A 22 -20.14 17.33 18.11
CA PHE A 22 -21.01 18.04 17.16
C PHE A 22 -22.28 17.28 16.79
N TRP A 23 -22.59 16.15 17.46
CA TRP A 23 -23.65 15.22 17.04
C TRP A 23 -25.01 15.88 16.82
N ASN A 24 -25.38 16.86 17.65
CA ASN A 24 -26.67 17.55 17.56
C ASN A 24 -26.77 18.53 16.38
N GLU A 25 -25.63 18.90 15.79
CA GLU A 25 -25.54 19.80 14.63
C GLU A 25 -25.54 19.02 13.30
N LEU A 26 -25.39 17.70 13.36
CA LEU A 26 -25.32 16.83 12.18
C LEU A 26 -26.70 16.50 11.61
N THR A 27 -26.76 16.40 10.29
CA THR A 27 -27.89 15.77 9.59
C THR A 27 -27.96 14.27 9.89
N GLU A 28 -29.11 13.64 9.67
CA GLU A 28 -29.26 12.18 9.90
C GLU A 28 -28.32 11.34 9.01
N GLU A 29 -28.02 11.79 7.80
CA GLU A 29 -27.04 11.14 6.92
C GLU A 29 -25.62 11.23 7.52
N GLN A 30 -25.20 12.41 7.96
CA GLN A 30 -23.90 12.62 8.59
C GLN A 30 -23.75 11.83 9.89
N LYS A 31 -24.81 11.75 10.71
CA LYS A 31 -24.84 10.89 11.89
C LYS A 31 -24.63 9.42 11.52
N GLY A 32 -25.31 8.95 10.47
CA GLY A 32 -25.14 7.58 9.97
C GLY A 32 -23.69 7.29 9.56
N LEU A 33 -23.08 8.18 8.78
CA LEU A 33 -21.69 8.05 8.33
C LEU A 33 -20.72 8.00 9.52
N LEU A 34 -20.82 8.95 10.45
CA LEU A 34 -19.96 9.01 11.63
C LEU A 34 -20.15 7.79 12.54
N TYR A 35 -21.41 7.38 12.76
CA TYR A 35 -21.75 6.20 13.57
C TYR A 35 -21.12 4.94 12.98
N GLU A 36 -21.27 4.72 11.68
CA GLU A 36 -20.68 3.55 11.03
C GLU A 36 -19.15 3.57 11.09
N ASP A 37 -18.54 4.72 10.87
CA ASP A 37 -17.09 4.88 10.88
C ASP A 37 -16.50 4.54 12.26
N ILE A 38 -17.05 5.13 13.33
CA ILE A 38 -16.58 4.88 14.70
C ILE A 38 -16.93 3.46 15.17
N SER A 39 -18.11 2.95 14.81
CA SER A 39 -18.55 1.60 15.21
C SER A 39 -17.62 0.51 14.69
N LYS A 40 -17.03 0.70 13.50
CA LYS A 40 -16.06 -0.24 12.88
C LYS A 40 -14.65 -0.16 13.50
N LEU A 41 -14.36 0.84 14.34
CA LEU A 41 -13.05 0.96 14.99
C LEU A 41 -12.91 -0.01 16.15
N ASP A 42 -11.75 -0.68 16.17
CA ASP A 42 -11.18 -1.26 17.38
C ASP A 42 -10.43 -0.16 18.14
N LEU A 43 -11.13 0.50 19.08
CA LEU A 43 -10.56 1.60 19.86
C LEU A 43 -9.51 1.10 20.86
N GLU A 44 -9.54 -0.17 21.24
CA GLU A 44 -8.57 -0.74 22.17
C GLU A 44 -7.24 -0.92 21.46
N GLU A 45 -7.25 -1.61 20.32
CA GLU A 45 -6.06 -1.79 19.45
C GLU A 45 -5.44 -0.45 19.07
N LEU A 46 -6.27 0.51 18.65
CA LEU A 46 -5.82 1.85 18.26
C LEU A 46 -5.12 2.61 19.38
N LEU A 47 -5.65 2.54 20.61
CA LEU A 47 -5.06 3.23 21.74
C LEU A 47 -3.81 2.53 22.26
N ASP A 48 -3.71 1.22 22.10
CA ASP A 48 -2.50 0.49 22.43
C ASP A 48 -1.37 0.79 21.43
N ILE A 49 -1.68 0.87 20.13
CA ILE A 49 -0.74 1.37 19.11
C ILE A 49 -0.23 2.77 19.48
N TYR A 50 -1.11 3.67 19.89
CA TYR A 50 -0.72 5.03 20.30
C TYR A 50 0.24 5.00 21.50
N LYS A 51 -0.07 4.22 22.55
CA LYS A 51 0.77 4.13 23.75
C LYS A 51 2.14 3.55 23.44
N GLU A 52 2.22 2.53 22.58
CA GLU A 52 3.50 1.95 22.14
C GLU A 52 4.33 3.00 21.39
N ALA A 53 3.72 3.71 20.43
CA ALA A 53 4.40 4.76 19.69
C ALA A 53 4.87 5.92 20.59
N GLU A 54 4.07 6.30 21.59
CA GLU A 54 4.42 7.34 22.57
C GLU A 54 5.56 6.87 23.49
N ALA A 55 5.52 5.63 23.96
CA ALA A 55 6.59 5.06 24.77
C ALA A 55 7.91 5.05 24.01
N ASP A 56 7.92 4.64 22.73
CA ASP A 56 9.12 4.63 21.90
C ASP A 56 9.74 6.03 21.72
N LEU A 57 8.91 7.08 21.65
CA LEU A 57 9.41 8.46 21.57
C LEU A 57 10.06 8.95 22.87
N GLN A 58 9.65 8.42 24.01
CA GLN A 58 10.19 8.79 25.32
C GLN A 58 11.49 8.05 25.67
N HIS A 59 11.73 6.89 25.05
CA HIS A 59 13.00 6.20 25.17
C HIS A 59 14.02 6.84 24.22
N ALA A 60 15.01 7.53 24.76
CA ALA A 60 16.18 7.91 23.97
C ALA A 60 16.80 6.61 23.43
N PRO A 61 16.88 6.43 22.09
CA PRO A 61 17.41 5.19 21.55
C PRO A 61 18.82 5.03 22.11
N THR A 62 19.06 3.92 22.80
CA THR A 62 20.42 3.43 22.99
C THR A 62 21.05 3.47 21.60
N LYS A 63 22.22 4.09 21.42
CA LYS A 63 22.82 4.24 20.09
C LYS A 63 23.02 2.87 19.47
N LEU A 64 22.05 2.41 18.67
CA LEU A 64 22.05 1.07 18.07
C LEU A 64 23.23 0.90 17.12
N ASP A 65 23.82 2.01 16.68
CA ASP A 65 25.02 2.09 15.84
C ASP A 65 26.16 1.22 16.39
N ASP A 66 26.33 1.14 17.72
CA ASP A 66 27.41 0.35 18.34
C ASP A 66 27.18 -1.18 18.24
N LEU A 67 25.95 -1.61 17.94
CA LEU A 67 25.57 -3.02 17.75
C LEU A 67 25.43 -3.40 16.27
N MET A 68 25.55 -2.45 15.34
CA MET A 68 25.40 -2.70 13.92
C MET A 68 26.69 -3.25 13.31
N SER A 69 26.55 -4.25 12.44
CA SER A 69 27.64 -4.81 11.64
C SER A 69 27.19 -5.01 10.19
N PRO A 70 28.11 -5.02 9.21
CA PRO A 70 27.77 -5.31 7.82
C PRO A 70 27.12 -6.69 7.66
N ILE A 71 26.24 -6.81 6.67
CA ILE A 71 25.68 -8.10 6.27
C ILE A 71 26.83 -9.00 5.81
N PRO A 72 26.89 -10.28 6.24
CA PRO A 72 27.92 -11.21 5.81
C PRO A 72 27.99 -11.39 4.28
N ASP A 73 29.21 -11.42 3.73
CA ASP A 73 29.44 -11.49 2.27
C ASP A 73 28.78 -12.71 1.59
N HIS A 74 28.67 -13.85 2.30
CA HIS A 74 28.12 -15.08 1.73
C HIS A 74 26.59 -15.04 1.47
N ILE A 75 25.88 -14.04 2.02
CA ILE A 75 24.45 -13.79 1.73
C ILE A 75 24.21 -12.50 0.93
N PHE A 76 25.28 -11.83 0.48
CA PHE A 76 25.21 -10.57 -0.25
C PHE A 76 25.75 -10.70 -1.68
N GLY A 77 24.87 -10.52 -2.66
CA GLY A 77 25.23 -10.44 -4.08
C GLY A 77 25.34 -8.99 -4.57
N ALA A 78 26.29 -8.71 -5.47
CA ALA A 78 26.43 -7.40 -6.10
C ALA A 78 26.71 -7.53 -7.60
N VAL A 79 25.87 -6.90 -8.44
CA VAL A 79 25.95 -7.03 -9.91
C VAL A 79 27.34 -6.71 -10.46
N ASN A 80 28.02 -5.70 -9.92
CA ASN A 80 29.36 -5.29 -10.34
C ASN A 80 30.50 -6.23 -9.89
N ARG A 81 30.23 -7.16 -8.96
CA ARG A 81 31.20 -8.14 -8.45
C ARG A 81 30.85 -9.58 -8.87
N THR A 82 29.73 -9.79 -9.56
CA THR A 82 29.30 -11.09 -10.07
C THR A 82 29.80 -11.27 -11.50
N THR A 83 30.28 -12.48 -11.83
CA THR A 83 30.77 -12.76 -13.19
C THR A 83 29.64 -12.71 -14.22
N PRO A 84 29.93 -12.37 -15.49
CA PRO A 84 28.93 -12.36 -16.56
C PRO A 84 28.18 -13.69 -16.68
N GLU A 85 28.87 -14.82 -16.50
CA GLU A 85 28.29 -16.16 -16.61
C GLU A 85 27.24 -16.41 -15.52
N ALA A 86 27.54 -16.03 -14.27
CA ALA A 86 26.62 -16.17 -13.15
C ALA A 86 25.40 -15.23 -13.29
N LEU A 87 25.61 -13.99 -13.78
CA LEU A 87 24.52 -13.08 -14.08
C LEU A 87 23.59 -13.63 -15.17
N GLN A 88 24.17 -14.26 -16.20
CA GLN A 88 23.40 -14.90 -17.26
C GLN A 88 22.61 -16.11 -16.74
N GLU A 89 23.20 -16.90 -15.82
CA GLU A 89 22.51 -18.00 -15.16
C GLU A 89 21.31 -17.51 -14.32
N TYR A 90 21.49 -16.44 -13.54
CA TYR A 90 20.40 -15.84 -12.76
C TYR A 90 19.28 -15.29 -13.64
N LEU A 91 19.65 -14.63 -14.73
CA LEU A 91 18.68 -14.16 -15.73
C LEU A 91 17.88 -15.34 -16.30
N GLN A 92 18.55 -16.42 -16.71
CA GLN A 92 17.86 -17.57 -17.28
C GLN A 92 16.94 -18.25 -16.26
N LYS A 93 17.36 -18.37 -15.00
CA LYS A 93 16.51 -18.86 -13.90
C LYS A 93 15.28 -17.98 -13.73
N GLY A 94 15.44 -16.66 -13.64
CA GLY A 94 14.33 -15.72 -13.53
C GLY A 94 13.35 -15.79 -14.71
N LEU A 95 13.87 -15.84 -15.94
CA LEU A 95 13.03 -15.99 -17.14
C LEU A 95 12.27 -17.31 -17.14
N ASN A 96 12.87 -18.40 -16.66
CA ASN A 96 12.19 -19.68 -16.53
C ASN A 96 11.03 -19.60 -15.52
N GLU A 97 11.20 -18.91 -14.39
CA GLU A 97 10.12 -18.70 -13.42
C GLU A 97 8.97 -17.86 -13.99
N ILE A 98 9.27 -16.82 -14.77
CA ILE A 98 8.26 -16.01 -15.48
C ILE A 98 7.52 -16.87 -16.52
N LYS A 99 8.27 -17.67 -17.29
CA LYS A 99 7.74 -18.55 -18.34
C LYS A 99 6.73 -19.58 -17.80
N GLU A 100 6.88 -19.97 -16.55
CA GLU A 100 6.00 -20.89 -15.84
C GLU A 100 4.94 -20.18 -14.99
N SER A 101 4.80 -18.85 -15.12
CA SER A 101 3.82 -18.01 -14.42
C SER A 101 3.91 -18.09 -12.89
N ARG A 102 5.13 -18.24 -12.35
CA ARG A 102 5.39 -18.34 -10.89
C ARG A 102 5.86 -17.03 -10.27
N VAL A 103 5.89 -15.94 -11.03
CA VAL A 103 6.38 -14.63 -10.60
C VAL A 103 5.23 -13.63 -10.53
N ALA A 104 5.12 -12.95 -9.39
CA ALA A 104 4.24 -11.81 -9.21
C ALA A 104 5.02 -10.54 -8.88
N VAL A 105 4.42 -9.41 -9.20
CA VAL A 105 4.87 -8.07 -8.79
C VAL A 105 3.88 -7.51 -7.80
N VAL A 106 4.38 -6.94 -6.70
CA VAL A 106 3.59 -6.12 -5.78
C VAL A 106 4.05 -4.68 -5.90
N LEU A 107 3.16 -3.82 -6.39
CA LEU A 107 3.39 -2.40 -6.53
C LEU A 107 2.81 -1.63 -5.37
N LEU A 108 3.65 -0.88 -4.66
CA LEU A 108 3.24 0.04 -3.60
C LEU A 108 2.86 1.39 -4.23
N ALA A 109 1.57 1.59 -4.48
CA ALA A 109 0.98 2.76 -5.14
C ALA A 109 -0.08 3.50 -4.27
N GLY A 110 0.00 3.34 -2.94
CA GLY A 110 -0.93 3.99 -2.01
C GLY A 110 -0.76 5.51 -1.88
N GLY A 111 0.40 6.04 -2.28
CA GLY A 111 0.74 7.45 -2.16
C GLY A 111 0.10 8.33 -3.24
N GLN A 112 -0.48 9.46 -2.81
CA GLN A 112 -0.86 10.56 -3.70
C GLN A 112 0.38 11.33 -4.19
N GLY A 113 0.27 11.97 -5.35
CA GLY A 113 1.32 12.83 -5.92
C GLY A 113 1.40 14.23 -5.29
N THR A 114 0.94 14.44 -4.05
CA THR A 114 0.79 15.78 -3.45
C THR A 114 2.12 16.54 -3.36
N ARG A 115 3.23 15.88 -3.01
CA ARG A 115 4.57 16.49 -3.01
C ARG A 115 5.08 16.85 -4.41
N LEU A 116 4.52 16.24 -5.46
CA LEU A 116 4.78 16.59 -6.86
C LEU A 116 3.83 17.69 -7.37
N GLY A 117 2.95 18.22 -6.50
CA GLY A 117 2.02 19.29 -6.85
C GLY A 117 0.81 18.82 -7.67
N VAL A 118 0.50 17.53 -7.68
CA VAL A 118 -0.61 16.97 -8.48
C VAL A 118 -1.66 16.29 -7.59
N PRO A 119 -2.96 16.38 -7.94
CA PRO A 119 -4.05 15.82 -7.13
C PRO A 119 -4.32 14.34 -7.41
N TYR A 120 -3.59 13.72 -8.33
CA TYR A 120 -3.82 12.34 -8.80
C TYR A 120 -2.75 11.35 -8.27
N PRO A 121 -3.00 10.03 -8.36
CA PRO A 121 -2.04 9.00 -7.96
C PRO A 121 -0.66 9.15 -8.61
N LYS A 122 0.41 8.93 -7.85
CA LYS A 122 1.80 9.15 -8.32
C LYS A 122 2.15 8.34 -9.57
N GLY A 123 1.59 7.13 -9.73
CA GLY A 123 1.85 6.29 -10.91
C GLY A 123 1.33 6.88 -12.23
N MET A 124 0.38 7.82 -12.18
CA MET A 124 -0.14 8.52 -13.36
C MET A 124 0.77 9.67 -13.82
N TYR A 125 1.83 9.97 -13.07
CA TYR A 125 2.70 11.11 -13.34
C TYR A 125 3.48 10.94 -14.66
N ASP A 126 3.37 11.93 -15.55
CA ASP A 126 4.23 12.10 -16.71
C ASP A 126 5.43 12.96 -16.32
N VAL A 127 6.63 12.40 -16.42
CA VAL A 127 7.89 13.09 -16.10
C VAL A 127 8.42 13.94 -17.25
N GLY A 128 7.72 14.02 -18.38
CA GLY A 128 8.11 14.81 -19.56
C GLY A 128 9.07 14.09 -20.51
N LEU A 129 9.01 12.75 -20.56
CA LEU A 129 9.72 12.01 -21.61
C LEU A 129 9.11 12.31 -22.99
N PRO A 130 9.85 12.18 -24.11
CA PRO A 130 9.30 12.39 -25.45
C PRO A 130 8.05 11.57 -25.78
N SER A 131 7.88 10.42 -25.12
CA SER A 131 6.70 9.56 -25.27
C SER A 131 5.52 9.93 -24.39
N HIS A 132 5.67 10.85 -23.43
CA HIS A 132 4.67 11.26 -22.44
C HIS A 132 4.04 10.10 -21.66
N LYS A 133 4.83 9.03 -21.44
CA LYS A 133 4.37 7.82 -20.75
C LYS A 133 4.36 8.07 -19.26
N SER A 134 3.29 7.65 -18.59
CA SER A 134 3.22 7.65 -17.13
C SER A 134 4.14 6.57 -16.53
N LEU A 135 4.42 6.67 -15.24
CA LEU A 135 5.18 5.65 -14.50
C LEU A 135 4.50 4.26 -14.59
N PHE A 136 3.17 4.20 -14.48
CA PHE A 136 2.41 2.95 -14.65
C PHE A 136 2.62 2.34 -16.03
N GLN A 137 2.58 3.16 -17.10
CA GLN A 137 2.78 2.65 -18.45
C GLN A 137 4.20 2.12 -18.66
N ILE A 138 5.22 2.83 -18.17
CA ILE A 138 6.62 2.39 -18.27
C ILE A 138 6.81 1.04 -17.56
N GLN A 139 6.23 0.87 -16.37
CA GLN A 139 6.31 -0.37 -15.58
C GLN A 139 5.54 -1.51 -16.27
N ALA A 140 4.33 -1.24 -16.77
CA ALA A 140 3.53 -2.22 -17.49
C ALA A 140 4.23 -2.74 -18.76
N GLU A 141 4.83 -1.84 -19.54
CA GLU A 141 5.57 -2.19 -20.75
C GLU A 141 6.85 -2.99 -20.45
N ARG A 142 7.49 -2.79 -19.30
CA ARG A 142 8.61 -3.64 -18.85
C ARG A 142 8.17 -5.07 -18.58
N MET A 143 7.06 -5.26 -17.86
CA MET A 143 6.49 -6.59 -17.61
C MET A 143 6.07 -7.24 -18.92
N LYS A 144 5.38 -6.50 -19.80
CA LYS A 144 5.02 -6.98 -21.13
C LYS A 144 6.24 -7.42 -21.92
N ARG A 145 7.32 -6.63 -21.92
CA ARG A 145 8.56 -6.98 -22.61
C ARG A 145 9.19 -8.26 -22.08
N LEU A 146 9.16 -8.49 -20.76
CA LEU A 146 9.65 -9.73 -20.17
C LEU A 146 8.80 -10.94 -20.60
N GLN A 147 7.48 -10.79 -20.62
CA GLN A 147 6.57 -11.83 -21.14
C GLN A 147 6.86 -12.13 -22.62
N ASP A 148 7.05 -11.10 -23.45
CA ASP A 148 7.39 -11.25 -24.88
C ASP A 148 8.72 -11.98 -25.08
N ILE A 149 9.73 -11.70 -24.24
CA ILE A 149 11.03 -12.39 -24.28
C ILE A 149 10.88 -13.87 -23.92
N CYS A 150 10.03 -14.19 -22.95
CA CYS A 150 9.75 -15.57 -22.56
C CYS A 150 8.91 -16.33 -23.61
N GLY A 151 8.11 -15.61 -24.40
CA GLY A 151 7.22 -16.12 -25.45
C GLY A 151 5.99 -16.89 -24.94
N LYS A 152 5.92 -17.20 -23.64
CA LYS A 152 4.75 -17.75 -22.93
C LYS A 152 4.83 -17.36 -21.45
N GLY A 153 3.71 -17.51 -20.74
CA GLY A 153 3.58 -17.20 -19.32
C GLY A 153 3.21 -15.74 -19.07
N HIS A 154 2.82 -15.44 -17.83
CA HIS A 154 2.41 -14.11 -17.41
C HIS A 154 3.07 -13.71 -16.09
N ILE A 155 3.06 -12.42 -15.80
CA ILE A 155 3.45 -11.83 -14.52
C ILE A 155 2.19 -11.23 -13.89
N SER A 156 1.77 -11.76 -12.75
CA SER A 156 0.63 -11.21 -12.02
C SER A 156 1.05 -9.92 -11.32
N TRP A 157 0.32 -8.83 -11.58
CA TRP A 157 0.60 -7.51 -11.05
C TRP A 157 -0.42 -7.12 -9.98
N TYR A 158 0.02 -7.12 -8.72
CA TYR A 158 -0.77 -6.74 -7.57
C TYR A 158 -0.48 -5.28 -7.21
N ILE A 159 -1.45 -4.40 -7.36
CA ILE A 159 -1.29 -2.96 -7.22
C ILE A 159 -1.97 -2.52 -5.93
N MET A 160 -1.16 -2.20 -4.92
CA MET A 160 -1.64 -1.71 -3.63
C MET A 160 -1.95 -0.21 -3.72
N THR A 161 -3.22 0.15 -3.58
CA THR A 161 -3.70 1.54 -3.56
C THR A 161 -4.14 1.96 -2.16
N SER A 162 -4.37 3.25 -1.95
CA SER A 162 -5.13 3.74 -0.80
C SER A 162 -6.56 4.04 -1.23
N LYS A 163 -7.46 4.24 -0.26
CA LYS A 163 -8.85 4.65 -0.55
C LYS A 163 -8.93 5.88 -1.47
N ALA A 164 -7.97 6.80 -1.34
CA ALA A 164 -7.94 8.02 -2.15
C ALA A 164 -7.34 7.82 -3.55
N THR A 165 -6.59 6.74 -3.79
CA THR A 165 -5.97 6.45 -5.10
C THR A 165 -6.63 5.32 -5.86
N ALA A 166 -7.47 4.49 -5.21
CA ALA A 166 -8.09 3.30 -5.79
C ALA A 166 -8.92 3.62 -7.05
N GLY A 167 -9.96 4.45 -6.92
CA GLY A 167 -10.84 4.82 -8.04
C GLY A 167 -10.09 5.43 -9.24
N PRO A 168 -9.33 6.53 -9.05
CA PRO A 168 -8.57 7.14 -10.13
C PRO A 168 -7.55 6.19 -10.79
N THR A 169 -6.95 5.27 -10.03
CA THR A 169 -6.02 4.27 -10.58
C THR A 169 -6.76 3.24 -11.43
N ALA A 170 -7.90 2.73 -10.96
CA ALA A 170 -8.74 1.79 -11.71
C ALA A 170 -9.20 2.40 -13.04
N ASP A 171 -9.74 3.62 -13.01
CA ASP A 171 -10.19 4.35 -14.20
C ASP A 171 -9.04 4.57 -15.19
N PHE A 172 -7.84 4.89 -14.68
CA PHE A 172 -6.67 5.10 -15.52
C PHE A 172 -6.20 3.83 -16.22
N PHE A 173 -6.20 2.69 -15.54
CA PHE A 173 -5.85 1.39 -16.15
C PHE A 173 -6.88 0.96 -17.19
N GLU A 174 -8.17 1.08 -16.89
CA GLU A 174 -9.26 0.75 -17.83
C GLU A 174 -9.20 1.62 -19.09
N LYS A 175 -9.07 2.94 -18.92
CA LYS A 175 -8.95 3.89 -20.03
C LYS A 175 -7.79 3.55 -20.97
N ASN A 176 -6.69 3.05 -20.41
CA ASN A 176 -5.49 2.69 -21.17
C ASN A 176 -5.42 1.19 -21.52
N LYS A 177 -6.52 0.43 -21.36
CA LYS A 177 -6.60 -1.00 -21.68
C LYS A 177 -5.47 -1.80 -21.05
N TYR A 178 -5.20 -1.53 -19.76
CA TYR A 178 -4.14 -2.17 -18.97
C TYR A 178 -2.75 -2.09 -19.62
N PHE A 179 -2.52 -1.07 -20.46
CA PHE A 179 -1.26 -0.87 -21.21
C PHE A 179 -0.86 -2.09 -22.06
N GLY A 180 -1.85 -2.89 -22.47
CA GLY A 180 -1.66 -4.09 -23.26
C GLY A 180 -1.21 -5.33 -22.47
N LEU A 181 -1.28 -5.30 -21.13
CA LEU A 181 -1.31 -6.49 -20.29
C LEU A 181 -2.74 -7.07 -20.25
N GLU A 182 -2.85 -8.33 -19.86
CA GLU A 182 -4.15 -8.99 -19.67
C GLU A 182 -4.77 -8.56 -18.34
N LYS A 183 -6.03 -8.08 -18.40
CA LYS A 183 -6.77 -7.56 -17.25
C LYS A 183 -6.84 -8.56 -16.10
N GLU A 184 -7.00 -9.84 -16.41
CA GLU A 184 -7.11 -10.92 -15.43
C GLU A 184 -5.85 -11.13 -14.57
N HIS A 185 -4.70 -10.59 -15.00
CA HIS A 185 -3.44 -10.64 -14.25
C HIS A 185 -3.12 -9.32 -13.53
N CYS A 186 -4.01 -8.32 -13.58
CA CYS A 186 -3.84 -7.04 -12.91
C CYS A 186 -4.82 -6.92 -11.73
N HIS A 187 -4.33 -7.10 -10.51
CA HIS A 187 -5.13 -7.14 -9.29
C HIS A 187 -4.92 -5.88 -8.46
N MET A 188 -5.92 -5.00 -8.42
CA MET A 188 -5.90 -3.84 -7.52
C MET A 188 -6.45 -4.23 -6.15
N PHE A 189 -5.79 -3.78 -5.09
CA PHE A 189 -6.23 -4.00 -3.72
C PHE A 189 -5.88 -2.80 -2.84
N GLU A 190 -6.70 -2.54 -1.83
CA GLU A 190 -6.55 -1.37 -0.97
C GLU A 190 -5.84 -1.72 0.34
N GLN A 191 -4.90 -0.86 0.74
CA GLN A 191 -4.35 -0.84 2.09
C GLN A 191 -5.32 -0.14 3.06
N GLU A 192 -5.16 -0.38 4.36
CA GLU A 192 -5.99 0.26 5.36
C GLU A 192 -5.58 1.72 5.62
N MET A 193 -6.49 2.45 6.24
CA MET A 193 -6.28 3.84 6.63
C MET A 193 -6.49 3.93 8.14
N LEU A 194 -5.46 4.34 8.87
CA LEU A 194 -5.56 4.54 10.31
C LEU A 194 -6.07 5.95 10.63
N PRO A 195 -6.92 6.10 11.65
CA PRO A 195 -7.23 7.40 12.21
C PRO A 195 -5.97 8.13 12.69
N CYS A 196 -5.96 9.45 12.54
CA CYS A 196 -4.89 10.29 13.05
C CYS A 196 -5.11 10.59 14.55
N PHE A 197 -4.01 10.71 15.27
CA PHE A 197 -4.00 11.09 16.68
C PHE A 197 -3.41 12.47 16.89
N SER A 198 -3.93 13.20 17.86
CA SER A 198 -3.26 14.33 18.49
C SER A 198 -2.21 13.85 19.50
N PHE A 199 -1.35 14.77 19.96
CA PHE A 199 -0.28 14.48 20.93
C PHE A 199 -0.77 14.08 22.33
N ASP A 200 -2.07 14.20 22.61
CA ASP A 200 -2.71 13.74 23.85
C ASP A 200 -3.51 12.44 23.66
N GLY A 201 -3.26 11.71 22.55
CA GLY A 201 -3.89 10.41 22.28
C GLY A 201 -5.37 10.49 21.87
N LYS A 202 -5.85 11.66 21.42
CA LYS A 202 -7.22 11.80 20.90
C LYS A 202 -7.26 11.59 19.40
N LEU A 203 -8.27 10.86 18.95
CA LEU A 203 -8.57 10.71 17.53
C LEU A 203 -9.00 12.06 16.93
N ILE A 204 -8.47 12.41 15.76
CA ILE A 204 -8.71 13.70 15.11
C ILE A 204 -9.93 13.60 14.18
N LEU A 205 -10.80 14.62 14.22
CA LEU A 205 -11.86 14.84 13.25
C LEU A 205 -11.36 15.73 12.12
N ASP A 206 -11.56 15.31 10.87
CA ASP A 206 -11.31 16.12 9.65
C ASP A 206 -12.49 17.06 9.36
N SER A 207 -13.70 16.62 9.71
CA SER A 207 -14.92 17.41 9.71
C SER A 207 -15.80 16.97 10.89
N PRO A 208 -16.87 17.70 11.24
CA PRO A 208 -17.75 17.33 12.35
C PRO A 208 -18.36 15.92 12.27
N TRP A 209 -18.31 15.26 11.12
CA TRP A 209 -18.86 13.92 10.86
C TRP A 209 -17.86 12.92 10.23
N ALA A 210 -16.56 13.24 10.19
CA ALA A 210 -15.55 12.35 9.61
C ALA A 210 -14.22 12.39 10.37
N LEU A 211 -13.62 11.22 10.59
CA LEU A 211 -12.29 11.09 11.16
C LEU A 211 -11.21 11.47 10.14
N ALA A 212 -10.21 12.21 10.60
CA ALA A 212 -8.96 12.38 9.86
C ALA A 212 -8.23 11.03 9.82
N ARG A 213 -7.81 10.63 8.62
CA ARG A 213 -7.17 9.33 8.39
C ARG A 213 -5.97 9.47 7.46
N ALA A 214 -4.98 8.62 7.69
CA ALA A 214 -3.81 8.50 6.83
C ALA A 214 -3.54 7.03 6.47
N PRO A 215 -2.87 6.76 5.35
CA PRO A 215 -2.25 5.47 5.08
C PRO A 215 -1.47 4.93 6.28
N ASP A 216 -1.60 3.65 6.58
CA ASP A 216 -0.91 2.95 7.67
C ASP A 216 0.54 2.54 7.33
N GLY A 217 1.14 3.23 6.36
CA GLY A 217 2.51 3.00 5.88
C GLY A 217 2.64 1.83 4.91
N ASN A 218 3.80 1.70 4.27
CA ASN A 218 4.06 0.60 3.32
C ASN A 218 4.18 -0.77 4.02
N GLY A 219 4.50 -0.79 5.31
CA GLY A 219 4.58 -2.01 6.13
C GLY A 219 3.22 -2.71 6.29
N SER A 220 2.11 -2.03 6.02
CA SER A 220 0.77 -2.65 6.06
C SER A 220 0.50 -3.60 4.90
N LEU A 221 1.40 -3.66 3.91
CA LEU A 221 1.33 -4.59 2.78
C LEU A 221 0.91 -6.00 3.21
N TYR A 222 1.54 -6.54 4.26
CA TYR A 222 1.26 -7.90 4.71
C TYR A 222 -0.18 -8.09 5.20
N LYS A 223 -0.69 -7.09 5.96
CA LYS A 223 -2.07 -7.08 6.45
C LYS A 223 -3.05 -6.93 5.29
N ALA A 224 -2.76 -6.02 4.36
CA ALA A 224 -3.57 -5.76 3.18
C ALA A 224 -3.67 -7.02 2.28
N LEU A 225 -2.55 -7.69 2.00
CA LEU A 225 -2.53 -8.93 1.21
C LEU A 225 -3.40 -10.04 1.84
N ARG A 226 -3.36 -10.19 3.16
CA ARG A 226 -4.18 -11.18 3.87
C ARG A 226 -5.66 -10.80 3.86
N LYS A 227 -6.00 -9.57 4.27
CA LYS A 227 -7.40 -9.12 4.42
C LYS A 227 -8.16 -9.06 3.10
N THR A 228 -7.48 -8.70 2.01
CA THR A 228 -8.09 -8.59 0.67
C THR A 228 -8.11 -9.91 -0.10
N GLY A 229 -7.59 -11.00 0.48
CA GLY A 229 -7.51 -12.31 -0.16
C GLY A 229 -6.45 -12.41 -1.25
N MET A 230 -5.63 -11.37 -1.49
CA MET A 230 -4.58 -11.40 -2.51
C MET A 230 -3.50 -12.44 -2.21
N LEU A 231 -3.18 -12.68 -0.93
CA LEU A 231 -2.28 -13.77 -0.54
C LEU A 231 -2.87 -15.14 -0.93
N THR A 232 -4.17 -15.35 -0.68
CA THR A 232 -4.87 -16.58 -1.09
C THR A 232 -4.87 -16.74 -2.61
N HIS A 233 -5.10 -15.65 -3.35
CA HIS A 233 -5.03 -15.64 -4.80
C HIS A 233 -3.63 -16.00 -5.32
N MET A 234 -2.56 -15.44 -4.73
CA MET A 234 -1.17 -15.78 -5.08
C MET A 234 -0.90 -17.28 -4.91
N ILE A 235 -1.34 -17.86 -3.79
CA ILE A 235 -1.18 -19.30 -3.51
C ILE A 235 -1.94 -20.13 -4.55
N GLN A 236 -3.19 -19.79 -4.84
CA GLN A 236 -4.02 -20.51 -5.82
C GLN A 236 -3.49 -20.38 -7.26
N SER A 237 -2.83 -19.26 -7.57
CA SER A 237 -2.21 -19.00 -8.88
C SER A 237 -0.83 -19.64 -9.02
N GLY A 238 -0.32 -20.33 -7.98
CA GLY A 238 0.97 -21.02 -8.03
C GLY A 238 2.19 -20.10 -7.94
N ILE A 239 2.02 -18.84 -7.52
CA ILE A 239 3.12 -17.87 -7.37
C ILE A 239 4.13 -18.37 -6.33
N GLN A 240 5.41 -18.35 -6.69
CA GLN A 240 6.54 -18.73 -5.82
C GLN A 240 7.44 -17.54 -5.49
N HIS A 241 7.46 -16.51 -6.34
CA HIS A 241 8.38 -15.39 -6.24
C HIS A 241 7.62 -14.07 -6.36
N VAL A 242 7.87 -13.15 -5.42
CA VAL A 242 7.24 -11.83 -5.39
C VAL A 242 8.31 -10.76 -5.44
N HIS A 243 8.23 -9.88 -6.45
CA HIS A 243 9.02 -8.66 -6.52
C HIS A 243 8.19 -7.48 -6.05
N ALA A 244 8.52 -6.93 -4.87
CA ALA A 244 7.83 -5.78 -4.31
C ALA A 244 8.63 -4.48 -4.49
N TYR A 245 8.01 -3.41 -4.96
CA TYR A 245 8.67 -2.12 -5.15
C TYR A 245 7.72 -0.90 -5.08
N CYS A 246 8.29 0.29 -4.91
CA CYS A 246 7.56 1.56 -4.88
C CYS A 246 7.36 2.15 -6.29
N VAL A 247 6.18 2.70 -6.55
CA VAL A 247 5.79 3.20 -7.88
C VAL A 247 6.66 4.33 -8.44
N ASP A 248 7.43 5.00 -7.61
CA ASP A 248 8.16 6.22 -7.96
C ASP A 248 9.55 5.99 -8.55
N ASN A 249 10.06 4.76 -8.51
CA ASN A 249 11.30 4.43 -9.18
C ASN A 249 11.09 4.26 -10.69
N ILE A 250 11.31 5.33 -11.45
CA ILE A 250 11.23 5.29 -12.92
C ILE A 250 12.19 4.29 -13.56
N LEU A 251 13.27 3.90 -12.87
CA LEU A 251 14.27 2.94 -13.36
C LEU A 251 14.11 1.52 -12.81
N VAL A 252 13.00 1.22 -12.11
CA VAL A 252 12.76 -0.11 -11.57
C VAL A 252 12.88 -1.21 -12.63
N ARG A 253 13.56 -2.30 -12.30
CA ARG A 253 13.80 -3.43 -13.21
C ARG A 253 12.85 -4.57 -12.92
#